data_AF-R5ISE4-F1
#
_entry.id   AF-R5ISE4-F1
#
_cell.length_a   1.000
_cell.length_b   1.000
_cell.length_c   1.000
_cell.angle_alpha   90.00
_cell.angle_beta   90.00
_cell.angle_gamma   90.00
#
_symmetry.space_group_name_H-M   'P 1'
#
loop_
_entity.id
_entity.type
_entity.pdbx_description
1 polymer ?
#
loop_
_entity_poly.entity_id
_entity_poly.type
_entity_poly.pdbx_seq_one_letter_code
_entity_poly.pdbx_strand_id
1 'polypeptide(L)'
;MKHRKIPSLLLALSLLVSLCAAFALNVGAANTTRESDLVLVSTNSEKNAGEGWTWDAGTCTLTLDNFTLDQSGLSRAETSCAIAIGAPDDSMIDVTIVLKGENKIVSGSTTGAENHSCGLFVLGNCKIVGDADSSLTVVSGDAAGADSLSVGIGVNGDLTIQSSGMISVKAGHADISCAVYCSGSLTFAGGTSTLTGADAACMSDEDIILADHVTAKGASGYAASSVTSDVTLVSDADVTSFAVGNSIAKTVTVTYTAPAASGTGQNMPFTDVSTGDWYYGSVYGAWKNKLISGASETLYKPNNTLTVAETVKLSAALHQLQNNGQVTLTNGTPWYSTYVAYAVEHGIIEKEYLDYTPAQMHAPASRTEFVHIFFGAMNDYEVLNDIADDQIPDVKMGDKYASEIYTFYRAGILTGSGSSGVFNPSSTIKRSEAAAILNRMFDASTRKSFTLS
;
A
#
# COMPACT_ATOMS: atom_id res chain seq x y z
N MET A 1 -7.88 9.67 -0.42
CA MET A 1 -8.43 9.86 -1.78
C MET A 1 -8.81 8.54 -2.44
N LYS A 2 -7.99 7.48 -2.41
CA LYS A 2 -8.31 6.16 -3.00
C LYS A 2 -9.60 5.53 -2.45
N HIS A 3 -9.81 5.57 -1.12
CA HIS A 3 -11.04 5.09 -0.48
C HIS A 3 -12.31 5.71 -1.07
N ARG A 4 -12.34 7.03 -1.32
CA ARG A 4 -13.48 7.71 -1.96
C ARG A 4 -13.70 7.36 -3.45
N LYS A 5 -12.69 6.80 -4.14
CA LYS A 5 -12.82 6.38 -5.54
C LYS A 5 -13.44 4.99 -5.67
N ILE A 6 -13.12 4.06 -4.77
CA ILE A 6 -13.61 2.67 -4.84
C ILE A 6 -15.16 2.57 -4.87
N PRO A 7 -15.94 3.27 -4.02
CA PRO A 7 -17.39 3.19 -4.07
C PRO A 7 -17.95 3.62 -5.44
N SER A 8 -17.39 4.69 -6.02
CA SER A 8 -17.77 5.16 -7.36
C SER A 8 -17.49 4.11 -8.46
N LEU A 9 -16.39 3.36 -8.33
CA LEU A 9 -15.99 2.33 -9.29
C LEU A 9 -16.79 1.03 -9.10
N LEU A 10 -17.21 0.70 -7.88
CA LEU A 10 -18.15 -0.40 -7.62
C LEU A 10 -19.57 -0.10 -8.11
N LEU A 11 -19.97 1.17 -8.08
CA LEU A 11 -21.18 1.59 -8.76
C LEU A 11 -21.08 1.41 -10.28
N ALA A 12 -19.89 1.55 -10.87
CA ALA A 12 -19.71 1.22 -12.28
C ALA A 12 -19.81 -0.31 -12.55
N LEU A 13 -19.41 -1.15 -11.59
CA LEU A 13 -19.57 -2.61 -11.66
C LEU A 13 -21.04 -3.05 -11.56
N SER A 14 -21.91 -2.28 -10.88
CA SER A 14 -23.35 -2.61 -10.78
C SER A 14 -24.09 -2.48 -12.12
N LEU A 15 -23.63 -1.62 -13.02
CA LEU A 15 -24.18 -1.51 -14.39
C LEU A 15 -24.10 -2.84 -15.14
N LEU A 16 -23.08 -3.67 -14.87
CA LEU A 16 -22.91 -4.98 -15.52
C LEU A 16 -24.08 -5.93 -15.19
N VAL A 17 -24.61 -5.86 -13.96
CA VAL A 17 -25.78 -6.64 -13.53
C VAL A 17 -27.04 -6.16 -14.27
N SER A 18 -27.24 -4.84 -14.31
CA SER A 18 -28.39 -4.18 -14.96
C SER A 18 -28.46 -4.47 -16.47
N LEU A 19 -27.34 -4.33 -17.18
CA LEU A 19 -27.24 -4.57 -18.63
C LEU A 19 -27.50 -6.05 -18.99
N CYS A 20 -26.97 -7.00 -18.21
CA CYS A 20 -27.20 -8.42 -18.46
C CYS A 20 -28.64 -8.86 -18.10
N ALA A 21 -29.32 -8.22 -17.14
CA ALA A 21 -30.73 -8.52 -16.88
C ALA A 21 -31.66 -8.16 -18.06
N ALA A 22 -31.26 -7.18 -18.89
CA ALA A 22 -31.97 -6.83 -20.12
C ALA A 22 -31.78 -7.87 -21.26
N PHE A 23 -30.76 -8.72 -21.17
CA PHE A 23 -30.45 -9.77 -22.14
C PHE A 23 -30.31 -11.11 -21.41
N ALA A 24 -31.40 -11.86 -21.27
CA ALA A 24 -31.38 -13.21 -20.68
C ALA A 24 -30.28 -14.07 -21.32
N LEU A 25 -29.13 -14.17 -20.65
CA LEU A 25 -27.96 -14.89 -21.12
C LEU A 25 -28.20 -16.38 -20.88
N ASN A 26 -28.47 -17.08 -21.96
CA ASN A 26 -28.58 -18.53 -21.99
C ASN A 26 -27.17 -19.11 -21.80
N VAL A 27 -26.83 -19.56 -20.59
CA VAL A 27 -25.53 -20.17 -20.31
C VAL A 27 -25.52 -21.60 -20.86
N GLY A 28 -24.70 -21.81 -21.90
CA GLY A 28 -24.41 -23.12 -22.48
C GLY A 28 -22.96 -23.54 -22.31
N ALA A 29 -22.81 -24.81 -21.92
CA ALA A 29 -21.67 -25.71 -22.01
C ALA A 29 -20.56 -25.65 -20.94
N ALA A 30 -20.46 -26.80 -20.25
CA ALA A 30 -19.37 -27.25 -19.40
C ALA A 30 -18.02 -27.19 -20.15
N ASN A 31 -17.25 -26.14 -19.88
CA ASN A 31 -15.83 -26.14 -20.14
C ASN A 31 -15.15 -25.41 -18.99
N THR A 32 -14.04 -25.95 -18.49
CA THR A 32 -13.27 -25.41 -17.36
C THR A 32 -12.74 -23.99 -17.61
N THR A 33 -12.80 -23.53 -18.86
CA THR A 33 -12.53 -22.16 -19.30
C THR A 33 -13.84 -21.59 -19.85
N ARG A 34 -14.58 -20.84 -19.04
CA ARG A 34 -15.78 -20.13 -19.53
C ARG A 34 -15.35 -18.80 -20.13
N GLU A 35 -15.75 -18.55 -21.37
CA GLU A 35 -15.45 -17.28 -22.06
C GLU A 35 -16.40 -16.13 -21.64
N SER A 36 -17.45 -16.44 -20.88
CA SER A 36 -18.44 -15.49 -20.39
C SER A 36 -18.45 -15.38 -18.86
N ASP A 37 -18.85 -14.21 -18.41
CA ASP A 37 -19.07 -13.87 -17.00
C ASP A 37 -20.35 -14.55 -16.49
N LEU A 38 -20.37 -14.94 -15.21
CA LEU A 38 -21.56 -15.51 -14.57
C LEU A 38 -22.36 -14.38 -13.90
N VAL A 39 -23.45 -13.95 -14.53
CA VAL A 39 -24.33 -12.94 -13.97
C VAL A 39 -25.58 -13.60 -13.41
N LEU A 40 -25.79 -13.48 -12.09
CA LEU A 40 -26.90 -14.09 -11.37
C LEU A 40 -27.87 -13.01 -10.89
N VAL A 41 -29.16 -13.19 -11.16
CA VAL A 41 -30.20 -12.23 -10.82
C VAL A 41 -31.26 -12.80 -9.87
N SER A 42 -31.77 -11.97 -8.96
CA SER A 42 -32.74 -12.37 -7.92
C SER A 42 -34.14 -12.78 -8.42
N THR A 43 -34.35 -12.84 -9.73
CA THR A 43 -35.66 -13.21 -10.33
C THR A 43 -35.70 -14.63 -10.89
N ASN A 44 -34.54 -15.23 -11.21
CA ASN A 44 -34.45 -16.52 -11.89
C ASN A 44 -33.45 -17.45 -11.20
N SER A 45 -33.88 -18.66 -10.83
CA SER A 45 -32.98 -19.68 -10.29
C SER A 45 -32.27 -20.44 -11.40
N GLU A 46 -31.03 -20.85 -11.17
CA GLU A 46 -30.21 -21.61 -12.10
C GLU A 46 -29.58 -22.81 -11.40
N LYS A 47 -29.71 -24.01 -11.98
CA LYS A 47 -29.25 -25.26 -11.34
C LYS A 47 -28.28 -25.99 -12.25
N ASN A 48 -26.99 -25.74 -12.06
CA ASN A 48 -25.90 -26.34 -12.84
C ASN A 48 -24.94 -27.13 -11.95
N ALA A 49 -25.50 -28.03 -11.13
CA ALA A 49 -24.71 -28.84 -10.19
C ALA A 49 -23.61 -29.68 -10.89
N GLY A 50 -23.78 -30.02 -12.17
CA GLY A 50 -22.75 -30.69 -12.98
C GLY A 50 -21.52 -29.82 -13.29
N GLU A 51 -21.63 -28.50 -13.16
CA GLU A 51 -20.52 -27.54 -13.25
C GLU A 51 -20.05 -27.08 -11.86
N GLY A 52 -20.61 -27.66 -10.79
CA GLY A 52 -20.23 -27.32 -9.41
C GLY A 52 -20.91 -26.08 -8.85
N TRP A 53 -22.01 -25.58 -9.43
CA TRP A 53 -22.69 -24.40 -8.87
C TRP A 53 -24.22 -24.40 -9.04
N THR A 54 -24.93 -23.76 -8.10
CA THR A 54 -26.38 -23.52 -8.20
C THR A 54 -26.74 -22.17 -7.62
N TRP A 55 -27.68 -21.47 -8.26
CA TRP A 55 -28.29 -20.23 -7.80
C TRP A 55 -29.77 -20.43 -7.48
N ASP A 56 -30.17 -20.18 -6.24
CA ASP A 56 -31.56 -20.12 -5.80
C ASP A 56 -31.97 -18.66 -5.61
N ALA A 57 -32.73 -18.13 -6.56
CA ALA A 57 -33.20 -16.75 -6.54
C ALA A 57 -34.24 -16.48 -5.44
N GLY A 58 -34.98 -17.50 -4.99
CA GLY A 58 -35.98 -17.34 -3.93
C GLY A 58 -35.36 -17.12 -2.55
N THR A 59 -34.14 -17.62 -2.36
CA THR A 59 -33.35 -17.43 -1.13
C THR A 59 -32.08 -16.59 -1.35
N CYS A 60 -31.88 -16.05 -2.55
CA CYS A 60 -30.66 -15.38 -2.98
C CYS A 60 -29.37 -16.13 -2.59
N THR A 61 -29.38 -17.46 -2.80
CA THR A 61 -28.30 -18.34 -2.37
C THR A 61 -27.53 -18.91 -3.55
N LEU A 62 -26.23 -18.61 -3.63
CA LEU A 62 -25.28 -19.26 -4.53
C LEU A 62 -24.58 -20.39 -3.78
N THR A 63 -24.69 -21.63 -4.24
CA THR A 63 -23.86 -22.74 -3.75
C THR A 63 -22.75 -23.00 -4.76
N LEU A 64 -21.50 -23.05 -4.29
CA LEU A 64 -20.31 -23.47 -5.01
C LEU A 64 -19.82 -24.78 -4.40
N ASP A 65 -19.68 -25.82 -5.22
CA ASP A 65 -19.28 -27.17 -4.82
C ASP A 65 -18.25 -27.70 -5.81
N ASN A 66 -16.98 -27.65 -5.43
CA ASN A 66 -15.84 -27.96 -6.31
C ASN A 66 -15.86 -27.14 -7.62
N PHE A 67 -16.31 -25.88 -7.53
CA PHE A 67 -16.50 -25.00 -8.66
C PHE A 67 -15.17 -24.43 -9.17
N THR A 68 -14.94 -24.43 -10.48
CA THR A 68 -13.82 -23.69 -11.08
C THR A 68 -14.30 -22.86 -12.26
N LEU A 69 -14.11 -21.55 -12.15
CA LEU A 69 -14.21 -20.59 -13.23
C LEU A 69 -12.84 -19.99 -13.48
N ASP A 70 -12.26 -20.25 -14.64
CA ASP A 70 -10.96 -19.69 -15.02
C ASP A 70 -11.05 -18.88 -16.31
N GLN A 71 -10.96 -17.55 -16.16
CA GLN A 71 -10.95 -16.59 -17.25
C GLN A 71 -9.58 -15.92 -17.44
N SER A 72 -8.50 -16.44 -16.85
CA SER A 72 -7.19 -15.76 -16.83
C SER A 72 -6.59 -15.48 -18.21
N GLY A 73 -7.04 -16.20 -19.24
CA GLY A 73 -6.63 -16.00 -20.64
C GLY A 73 -7.42 -14.93 -21.39
N LEU A 74 -8.48 -14.38 -20.78
CA LEU A 74 -9.34 -13.39 -21.41
C LEU A 74 -8.79 -11.97 -21.19
N SER A 75 -8.88 -11.15 -22.23
CA SER A 75 -8.59 -9.72 -22.20
C SER A 75 -9.73 -8.97 -22.87
N ARG A 76 -10.56 -8.28 -22.08
CA ARG A 76 -11.76 -7.58 -22.56
C ARG A 76 -11.50 -6.09 -22.72
N ALA A 77 -12.21 -5.45 -23.65
CA ALA A 77 -12.14 -4.00 -23.86
C ALA A 77 -13.02 -3.20 -22.89
N GLU A 78 -13.79 -3.88 -22.05
CA GLU A 78 -14.82 -3.33 -21.16
C GLU A 78 -14.70 -3.95 -19.76
N THR A 79 -15.35 -3.32 -18.77
CA THR A 79 -15.48 -3.83 -17.40
C THR A 79 -16.02 -5.26 -17.37
N SER A 80 -15.50 -6.07 -16.44
CA SER A 80 -15.83 -7.50 -16.34
C SER A 80 -15.78 -8.00 -14.90
N CYS A 81 -16.75 -8.86 -14.57
CA CYS A 81 -16.84 -9.55 -13.29
C CYS A 81 -16.95 -11.05 -13.57
N ALA A 82 -16.03 -11.89 -13.09
CA ALA A 82 -16.17 -13.33 -13.32
C ALA A 82 -17.50 -13.86 -12.74
N ILE A 83 -17.90 -13.36 -11.57
CA ILE A 83 -19.26 -13.51 -11.04
C ILE A 83 -19.81 -12.14 -10.64
N ALA A 84 -21.04 -11.82 -11.07
CA ALA A 84 -21.78 -10.66 -10.60
C ALA A 84 -23.19 -11.07 -10.13
N ILE A 85 -23.61 -10.60 -8.96
CA ILE A 85 -24.90 -10.96 -8.35
C ILE A 85 -25.66 -9.69 -7.96
N GLY A 86 -26.94 -9.60 -8.30
CA GLY A 86 -27.78 -8.47 -7.88
C GLY A 86 -29.24 -8.59 -8.32
N ALA A 87 -30.00 -7.51 -8.13
CA ALA A 87 -31.36 -7.42 -8.65
C ALA A 87 -31.41 -6.71 -10.01
N PRO A 88 -32.35 -7.05 -10.90
CA PRO A 88 -32.52 -6.38 -12.20
C PRO A 88 -32.81 -4.88 -12.13
N ASP A 89 -33.37 -4.40 -11.01
CA ASP A 89 -33.74 -3.01 -10.78
C ASP A 89 -32.69 -2.25 -9.96
N ASP A 90 -31.48 -2.82 -9.84
CA ASP A 90 -30.37 -2.31 -9.04
C ASP A 90 -30.67 -2.18 -7.54
N SER A 91 -31.74 -2.82 -7.05
CA SER A 91 -32.01 -2.91 -5.62
C SER A 91 -30.96 -3.79 -4.92
N MET A 92 -30.58 -3.38 -3.72
CA MET A 92 -29.68 -4.16 -2.85
C MET A 92 -30.38 -5.43 -2.38
N ILE A 93 -29.70 -6.57 -2.48
CA ILE A 93 -30.21 -7.87 -2.02
C ILE A 93 -29.28 -8.52 -1.00
N ASP A 94 -29.83 -9.35 -0.13
CA ASP A 94 -29.06 -10.16 0.82
C ASP A 94 -28.67 -11.49 0.16
N VAL A 95 -27.39 -11.64 -0.17
CA VAL A 95 -26.85 -12.83 -0.84
C VAL A 95 -26.14 -13.73 0.15
N THR A 96 -26.43 -15.04 0.11
CA THR A 96 -25.61 -16.06 0.79
C THR A 96 -24.84 -16.88 -0.23
N ILE A 97 -23.51 -16.98 -0.05
CA ILE A 97 -22.65 -17.85 -0.84
C ILE A 97 -22.22 -19.03 0.04
N VAL A 98 -22.65 -20.23 -0.31
CA VAL A 98 -22.33 -21.48 0.39
C VAL A 98 -21.20 -22.19 -0.32
N LEU A 99 -20.11 -22.45 0.39
CA LEU A 99 -18.92 -23.13 -0.12
C LEU A 99 -18.92 -24.60 0.29
N LYS A 100 -18.61 -25.47 -0.67
CA LYS A 100 -18.34 -26.90 -0.48
C LYS A 100 -17.13 -27.29 -1.32
N GLY A 101 -16.26 -28.15 -0.78
CA GLY A 101 -15.04 -28.57 -1.47
C GLY A 101 -14.17 -27.38 -1.90
N GLU A 102 -13.41 -27.55 -2.99
CA GLU A 102 -12.43 -26.55 -3.45
C GLU A 102 -12.98 -25.66 -4.56
N ASN A 103 -13.13 -24.36 -4.29
CA ASN A 103 -13.71 -23.42 -5.25
C ASN A 103 -12.68 -22.41 -5.73
N LYS A 104 -12.65 -22.16 -7.05
CA LYS A 104 -11.74 -21.22 -7.70
C LYS A 104 -12.47 -20.31 -8.68
N ILE A 105 -12.26 -19.01 -8.54
CA ILE A 105 -12.77 -17.97 -9.43
C ILE A 105 -11.58 -17.14 -9.90
N VAL A 106 -11.33 -17.10 -11.20
CA VAL A 106 -10.32 -16.24 -11.82
C VAL A 106 -10.97 -15.39 -12.89
N SER A 107 -10.95 -14.07 -12.75
CA SER A 107 -11.44 -13.16 -13.79
C SER A 107 -10.37 -12.84 -14.84
N GLY A 108 -10.84 -12.42 -16.02
CA GLY A 108 -9.97 -11.93 -17.09
C GLY A 108 -9.47 -10.52 -16.83
N SER A 109 -8.49 -10.09 -17.62
CA SER A 109 -7.97 -8.73 -17.60
C SER A 109 -8.80 -7.79 -18.48
N THR A 110 -8.74 -6.49 -18.23
CA THR A 110 -9.41 -5.44 -19.03
C THR A 110 -8.41 -4.42 -19.55
N THR A 111 -8.56 -3.99 -20.82
CA THR A 111 -7.55 -3.17 -21.52
C THR A 111 -8.01 -1.78 -21.96
N GLY A 112 -9.31 -1.50 -22.00
CA GLY A 112 -9.82 -0.15 -22.32
C GLY A 112 -9.64 0.84 -21.16
N ALA A 113 -9.67 2.14 -21.46
CA ALA A 113 -9.56 3.20 -20.46
C ALA A 113 -10.77 3.19 -19.50
N GLU A 114 -10.52 3.39 -18.20
CA GLU A 114 -11.53 3.44 -17.13
C GLU A 114 -12.27 2.10 -16.88
N ASN A 115 -11.70 0.96 -17.26
CA ASN A 115 -12.32 -0.35 -17.02
C ASN A 115 -11.97 -0.99 -15.68
N HIS A 116 -12.80 -1.95 -15.27
CA HIS A 116 -12.64 -2.66 -14.01
C HIS A 116 -12.61 -4.18 -14.22
N SER A 117 -11.74 -4.88 -13.50
CA SER A 117 -11.74 -6.34 -13.40
C SER A 117 -12.12 -6.74 -11.98
N CYS A 118 -13.12 -7.62 -11.88
CA CYS A 118 -13.61 -8.12 -10.61
C CYS A 118 -13.71 -9.66 -10.61
N GLY A 119 -13.27 -10.30 -9.53
CA GLY A 119 -13.49 -11.74 -9.34
C GLY A 119 -14.95 -12.04 -9.00
N LEU A 120 -15.43 -11.46 -7.90
CA LEU A 120 -16.78 -11.62 -7.39
C LEU A 120 -17.36 -10.26 -6.99
N PHE A 121 -18.47 -9.88 -7.61
CA PHE A 121 -19.21 -8.67 -7.26
C PHE A 121 -20.62 -9.00 -6.73
N VAL A 122 -21.01 -8.36 -5.63
CA VAL A 122 -22.38 -8.43 -5.10
C VAL A 122 -22.93 -7.03 -4.91
N LEU A 123 -24.10 -6.78 -5.51
CA LEU A 123 -24.89 -5.58 -5.26
C LEU A 123 -25.86 -5.82 -4.09
N GLY A 124 -25.43 -5.43 -2.89
CA GLY A 124 -26.16 -5.65 -1.64
C GLY A 124 -25.28 -6.30 -0.58
N ASN A 125 -25.90 -6.87 0.45
CA ASN A 125 -25.16 -7.54 1.52
C ASN A 125 -24.75 -8.95 1.08
N CYS A 126 -23.59 -9.40 1.54
CA CYS A 126 -23.08 -10.73 1.20
C CYS A 126 -22.61 -11.47 2.45
N LYS A 127 -23.06 -12.72 2.57
CA LYS A 127 -22.55 -13.66 3.56
C LYS A 127 -21.93 -14.87 2.86
N ILE A 128 -20.63 -15.07 3.03
CA ILE A 128 -19.91 -16.26 2.55
C ILE A 128 -19.82 -17.25 3.70
N VAL A 129 -20.31 -18.47 3.52
CA VAL A 129 -20.29 -19.53 4.54
C VAL A 129 -19.62 -20.80 4.02
N GLY A 130 -18.82 -21.44 4.87
CA GLY A 130 -18.12 -22.68 4.54
C GLY A 130 -17.72 -23.46 5.78
N ASP A 131 -17.57 -24.76 5.63
CA ASP A 131 -17.00 -25.63 6.67
C ASP A 131 -15.47 -25.77 6.53
N ALA A 132 -14.85 -26.56 7.40
CA ALA A 132 -13.40 -26.73 7.46
C ALA A 132 -12.81 -27.43 6.22
N ASP A 133 -13.65 -28.16 5.47
CA ASP A 133 -13.26 -28.90 4.27
C ASP A 133 -13.49 -28.08 2.99
N SER A 134 -14.11 -26.90 3.12
CA SER A 134 -14.38 -25.98 2.02
C SER A 134 -13.26 -24.96 1.82
N SER A 135 -13.06 -24.51 0.58
CA SER A 135 -12.19 -23.37 0.30
C SER A 135 -12.73 -22.51 -0.84
N LEU A 136 -12.30 -21.25 -0.85
CA LEU A 136 -12.55 -20.30 -1.93
C LEU A 136 -11.27 -19.55 -2.27
N THR A 137 -10.84 -19.67 -3.52
CA THR A 137 -9.78 -18.87 -4.13
C THR A 137 -10.38 -17.91 -5.15
N VAL A 138 -10.18 -16.60 -4.98
CA VAL A 138 -10.58 -15.57 -5.94
C VAL A 138 -9.36 -14.81 -6.42
N VAL A 139 -9.19 -14.71 -7.74
CA VAL A 139 -8.12 -13.94 -8.38
C VAL A 139 -8.73 -13.02 -9.41
N SER A 140 -8.64 -11.70 -9.22
CA SER A 140 -9.04 -10.76 -10.26
C SER A 140 -7.91 -10.51 -11.26
N GLY A 141 -8.28 -10.29 -12.52
CA GLY A 141 -7.35 -9.91 -13.59
C GLY A 141 -6.84 -8.48 -13.47
N ASP A 142 -5.94 -8.11 -14.36
CA ASP A 142 -5.38 -6.76 -14.43
C ASP A 142 -6.39 -5.79 -15.07
N ALA A 143 -6.40 -4.53 -14.65
CA ALA A 143 -7.23 -3.49 -15.26
C ALA A 143 -6.36 -2.29 -15.67
N ALA A 144 -6.32 -1.99 -16.97
CA ALA A 144 -5.58 -0.86 -17.51
C ALA A 144 -6.42 0.44 -17.52
N GLY A 145 -5.75 1.59 -17.45
CA GLY A 145 -6.38 2.91 -17.54
C GLY A 145 -6.24 3.75 -16.28
N ALA A 146 -6.49 5.06 -16.41
CA ALA A 146 -6.68 5.92 -15.25
C ALA A 146 -7.98 5.51 -14.53
N ASP A 147 -7.99 5.56 -13.20
CA ASP A 147 -9.14 5.17 -12.38
C ASP A 147 -9.58 3.70 -12.57
N SER A 148 -8.69 2.84 -13.10
CA SER A 148 -8.99 1.41 -13.23
C SER A 148 -9.04 0.73 -11.86
N LEU A 149 -9.91 -0.28 -11.75
CA LEU A 149 -10.11 -1.04 -10.51
C LEU A 149 -9.86 -2.51 -10.79
N SER A 150 -8.97 -3.13 -10.00
CA SER A 150 -8.89 -4.58 -9.89
C SER A 150 -9.28 -4.97 -8.47
N VAL A 151 -10.40 -5.69 -8.34
CA VAL A 151 -10.95 -6.10 -7.05
C VAL A 151 -11.21 -7.60 -6.99
N GLY A 152 -10.69 -8.30 -5.99
CA GLY A 152 -10.95 -9.73 -5.83
C GLY A 152 -12.42 -9.99 -5.49
N ILE A 153 -12.85 -9.52 -4.33
CA ILE A 153 -14.24 -9.55 -3.87
C ILE A 153 -14.70 -8.11 -3.60
N GLY A 154 -15.73 -7.66 -4.32
CA GLY A 154 -16.36 -6.36 -4.13
C GLY A 154 -17.82 -6.50 -3.71
N VAL A 155 -18.21 -5.86 -2.61
CA VAL A 155 -19.59 -5.89 -2.10
C VAL A 155 -20.10 -4.47 -1.91
N ASN A 156 -21.23 -4.15 -2.52
CA ASN A 156 -21.90 -2.86 -2.29
C ASN A 156 -22.93 -3.00 -1.15
N GLY A 157 -22.43 -3.22 0.07
CA GLY A 157 -23.20 -3.52 1.28
C GLY A 157 -22.27 -4.13 2.34
N ASP A 158 -22.84 -4.79 3.34
CA ASP A 158 -22.09 -5.52 4.37
C ASP A 158 -21.51 -6.82 3.81
N LEU A 159 -20.27 -7.16 4.19
CA LEU A 159 -19.65 -8.43 3.85
C LEU A 159 -19.28 -9.20 5.13
N THR A 160 -19.86 -10.39 5.30
CA THR A 160 -19.47 -11.35 6.32
C THR A 160 -18.86 -12.59 5.70
N ILE A 161 -17.61 -12.89 6.02
CA ILE A 161 -16.91 -14.12 5.66
C ILE A 161 -16.91 -15.04 6.89
N GLN A 162 -17.81 -16.03 6.92
CA GLN A 162 -18.00 -16.98 8.00
C GLN A 162 -17.69 -18.41 7.52
N SER A 163 -16.41 -18.69 7.25
CA SER A 163 -15.96 -20.01 6.78
C SER A 163 -14.86 -20.56 7.67
N SER A 164 -14.98 -21.77 8.20
CA SER A 164 -13.87 -22.39 8.96
C SER A 164 -12.75 -22.95 8.07
N GLY A 165 -12.95 -22.95 6.75
CA GLY A 165 -11.97 -23.36 5.75
C GLY A 165 -11.07 -22.22 5.27
N MET A 166 -10.36 -22.43 4.17
CA MET A 166 -9.42 -21.44 3.62
C MET A 166 -10.10 -20.48 2.65
N ILE A 167 -9.92 -19.17 2.87
CA ILE A 167 -10.30 -18.12 1.93
C ILE A 167 -9.04 -17.43 1.41
N SER A 168 -8.84 -17.39 0.10
CA SER A 168 -7.69 -16.74 -0.53
C SER A 168 -8.18 -15.76 -1.59
N VAL A 169 -7.82 -14.48 -1.46
CA VAL A 169 -8.26 -13.44 -2.40
C VAL A 169 -7.07 -12.64 -2.88
N LYS A 170 -6.91 -12.52 -4.20
CA LYS A 170 -5.84 -11.75 -4.83
C LYS A 170 -6.39 -10.80 -5.88
N ALA A 171 -6.04 -9.52 -5.77
CA ALA A 171 -6.29 -8.54 -6.81
C ALA A 171 -5.14 -8.48 -7.82
N GLY A 172 -5.49 -8.25 -9.08
CA GLY A 172 -4.57 -7.94 -10.17
C GLY A 172 -4.04 -6.50 -10.12
N HIS A 173 -3.27 -6.12 -11.13
CA HIS A 173 -2.68 -4.79 -11.27
C HIS A 173 -3.69 -3.78 -11.82
N ALA A 174 -3.79 -2.59 -11.21
CA ALA A 174 -4.66 -1.49 -11.62
C ALA A 174 -4.20 -0.15 -11.00
N ASP A 175 -4.86 0.97 -11.33
CA ASP A 175 -4.71 2.24 -10.61
C ASP A 175 -5.18 2.11 -9.15
N ILE A 176 -6.19 1.24 -8.93
CA ILE A 176 -6.64 0.79 -7.61
C ILE A 176 -6.75 -0.73 -7.58
N SER A 177 -5.90 -1.40 -6.80
CA SER A 177 -5.84 -2.84 -6.60
C SER A 177 -6.20 -3.22 -5.15
N CYS A 178 -7.38 -3.80 -4.95
CA CYS A 178 -7.90 -4.14 -3.62
C CYS A 178 -8.35 -5.60 -3.55
N ALA A 179 -7.83 -6.41 -2.63
CA ALA A 179 -8.26 -7.82 -2.57
C ALA A 179 -9.73 -7.95 -2.17
N VAL A 180 -10.14 -7.32 -1.06
CA VAL A 180 -11.52 -7.32 -0.58
C VAL A 180 -12.00 -5.91 -0.27
N TYR A 181 -13.11 -5.49 -0.85
CA TYR A 181 -13.76 -4.24 -0.50
C TYR A 181 -15.24 -4.45 -0.20
N CYS A 182 -15.77 -3.73 0.80
CA CYS A 182 -17.20 -3.53 0.94
C CYS A 182 -17.57 -2.09 1.32
N SER A 183 -18.74 -1.59 0.86
CA SER A 183 -19.22 -0.25 1.24
C SER A 183 -19.93 -0.22 2.60
N GLY A 184 -20.33 -1.37 3.14
CA GLY A 184 -20.77 -1.52 4.52
C GLY A 184 -19.67 -2.08 5.41
N SER A 185 -20.06 -2.74 6.49
CA SER A 185 -19.15 -3.35 7.46
C SER A 185 -18.55 -4.67 6.94
N LEU A 186 -17.24 -4.87 7.17
CA LEU A 186 -16.49 -6.07 6.81
C LEU A 186 -16.24 -6.94 8.04
N THR A 187 -16.74 -8.17 8.05
CA THR A 187 -16.53 -9.12 9.16
C THR A 187 -15.86 -10.40 8.67
N PHE A 188 -14.75 -10.77 9.33
CA PHE A 188 -14.14 -12.09 9.21
C PHE A 188 -14.46 -12.91 10.46
N ALA A 189 -15.23 -13.98 10.31
CA ALA A 189 -15.78 -14.80 11.39
C ALA A 189 -15.61 -16.30 11.12
N GLY A 190 -14.38 -16.79 11.03
CA GLY A 190 -14.09 -18.19 10.79
C GLY A 190 -12.82 -18.40 9.96
N GLY A 191 -12.09 -19.48 10.25
CA GLY A 191 -11.07 -20.08 9.40
C GLY A 191 -9.82 -19.23 9.21
N THR A 192 -9.22 -19.35 8.03
CA THR A 192 -8.01 -18.59 7.67
C THR A 192 -8.24 -17.85 6.37
N SER A 193 -8.03 -16.53 6.38
CA SER A 193 -8.11 -15.68 5.19
C SER A 193 -6.74 -15.20 4.77
N THR A 194 -6.40 -15.31 3.49
CA THR A 194 -5.18 -14.74 2.87
C THR A 194 -5.58 -13.72 1.82
N LEU A 195 -5.25 -12.45 2.03
CA LEU A 195 -5.68 -11.35 1.18
C LEU A 195 -4.46 -10.67 0.55
N THR A 196 -4.49 -10.41 -0.75
CA THR A 196 -3.39 -9.72 -1.45
C THR A 196 -3.91 -8.72 -2.46
N GLY A 197 -3.66 -7.44 -2.27
CA GLY A 197 -3.90 -6.40 -3.27
C GLY A 197 -2.75 -5.40 -3.26
N ALA A 198 -2.37 -4.89 -4.44
CA ALA A 198 -1.19 -4.04 -4.54
C ALA A 198 -1.38 -2.73 -3.75
N ASP A 199 -2.58 -2.16 -3.81
CA ASP A 199 -2.93 -0.97 -3.05
C ASP A 199 -3.51 -1.33 -1.69
N ALA A 200 -4.42 -2.30 -1.59
CA ALA A 200 -5.04 -2.69 -0.32
C ALA A 200 -5.33 -4.19 -0.24
N ALA A 201 -5.08 -4.78 0.94
CA ALA A 201 -5.50 -6.16 1.19
C ALA A 201 -7.01 -6.22 1.47
N CYS A 202 -7.54 -5.34 2.33
CA CYS A 202 -8.97 -5.09 2.41
C CYS A 202 -9.33 -3.67 2.85
N MET A 203 -10.55 -3.23 2.52
CA MET A 203 -11.10 -1.93 2.88
C MET A 203 -12.61 -2.01 3.13
N SER A 204 -13.11 -1.14 4.00
CA SER A 204 -14.54 -0.92 4.26
C SER A 204 -14.80 0.58 4.38
N ASP A 205 -16.00 1.06 4.03
CA ASP A 205 -16.42 2.44 4.32
C ASP A 205 -16.92 2.62 5.77
N GLU A 206 -17.20 1.51 6.46
CA GLU A 206 -17.64 1.45 7.85
C GLU A 206 -16.62 0.66 8.71
N ASP A 207 -17.09 -0.34 9.47
CA ASP A 207 -16.30 -1.10 10.42
C ASP A 207 -15.60 -2.30 9.76
N ILE A 208 -14.35 -2.56 10.15
CA ILE A 208 -13.67 -3.83 9.87
C ILE A 208 -13.54 -4.60 11.19
N ILE A 209 -14.18 -5.76 11.26
CA ILE A 209 -14.26 -6.64 12.41
C ILE A 209 -13.47 -7.92 12.13
N LEU A 210 -12.42 -8.14 12.92
CA LEU A 210 -11.56 -9.32 12.81
C LEU A 210 -11.82 -10.26 14.00
N ALA A 211 -12.56 -11.35 13.74
CA ALA A 211 -12.83 -12.40 14.71
C ALA A 211 -12.10 -13.72 14.40
N ASP A 212 -11.16 -13.74 13.44
CA ASP A 212 -10.33 -14.91 13.13
C ASP A 212 -8.95 -14.56 12.52
N HIS A 213 -8.19 -15.59 12.12
CA HIS A 213 -6.85 -15.50 11.54
C HIS A 213 -6.90 -14.94 10.12
N VAL A 214 -6.43 -13.70 9.96
CA VAL A 214 -6.34 -13.01 8.66
C VAL A 214 -4.90 -12.65 8.35
N THR A 215 -4.35 -13.25 7.29
CA THR A 215 -3.07 -12.88 6.67
C THR A 215 -3.32 -11.94 5.51
N ALA A 216 -2.57 -10.84 5.42
CA ALA A 216 -2.92 -9.80 4.48
C ALA A 216 -1.76 -8.92 4.00
N LYS A 217 -1.67 -8.76 2.67
CA LYS A 217 -0.56 -8.12 1.95
C LYS A 217 -1.06 -7.00 1.02
N GLY A 218 -0.59 -5.77 1.24
CA GLY A 218 -0.84 -4.61 0.38
C GLY A 218 -0.17 -3.32 0.87
N ALA A 219 -0.08 -2.28 0.01
CA ALA A 219 0.64 -1.03 0.32
C ALA A 219 -0.10 -0.08 1.28
N SER A 220 -1.42 -0.19 1.35
CA SER A 220 -2.29 0.62 2.21
C SER A 220 -3.56 -0.14 2.52
N GLY A 221 -3.83 -0.43 3.79
CA GLY A 221 -5.16 -0.89 4.16
C GLY A 221 -5.11 -1.80 5.36
N TYR A 222 -5.47 -1.24 6.51
CA TYR A 222 -6.19 -1.86 7.62
C TYR A 222 -6.54 -0.75 8.61
N ALA A 223 -7.83 -0.42 8.74
CA ALA A 223 -8.36 0.33 9.87
C ALA A 223 -9.38 -0.58 10.58
N ALA A 224 -8.93 -1.48 11.45
CA ALA A 224 -9.82 -2.39 12.18
C ALA A 224 -10.45 -1.64 13.33
N SER A 225 -11.77 -1.44 13.31
CA SER A 225 -12.48 -0.77 14.42
C SER A 225 -12.69 -1.69 15.62
N SER A 226 -12.65 -3.02 15.42
CA SER A 226 -12.76 -4.02 16.49
C SER A 226 -11.96 -5.29 16.19
N VAL A 227 -11.26 -5.80 17.21
CA VAL A 227 -10.50 -7.06 17.15
C VAL A 227 -10.85 -7.95 18.36
N THR A 228 -11.49 -9.09 18.10
CA THR A 228 -12.01 -10.00 19.13
C THR A 228 -11.27 -11.34 19.22
N SER A 229 -10.36 -11.61 18.29
CA SER A 229 -9.50 -12.81 18.20
C SER A 229 -8.03 -12.44 17.93
N ASP A 230 -7.11 -13.40 18.04
CA ASP A 230 -5.70 -13.15 17.68
C ASP A 230 -5.56 -13.01 16.15
N VAL A 231 -4.89 -11.94 15.71
CA VAL A 231 -4.73 -11.59 14.28
C VAL A 231 -3.25 -11.59 13.92
N THR A 232 -2.86 -12.27 12.83
CA THR A 232 -1.49 -12.25 12.29
C THR A 232 -1.43 -11.59 10.92
N LEU A 233 -1.00 -10.33 10.88
CA LEU A 233 -0.86 -9.57 9.64
C LEU A 233 0.53 -9.80 9.06
N VAL A 234 0.62 -10.44 7.89
CA VAL A 234 1.89 -10.63 7.16
C VAL A 234 1.93 -9.72 5.94
N SER A 235 2.71 -8.64 6.03
CA SER A 235 2.93 -7.74 4.89
C SER A 235 4.32 -7.93 4.30
N ASP A 236 4.37 -7.99 2.96
CA ASP A 236 5.60 -7.98 2.15
C ASP A 236 5.89 -6.58 1.55
N ALA A 237 5.07 -5.57 1.88
CA ALA A 237 5.23 -4.17 1.50
C ALA A 237 5.11 -3.24 2.73
N ASP A 238 5.54 -1.98 2.62
CA ASP A 238 5.33 -0.98 3.68
C ASP A 238 3.82 -0.86 3.99
N VAL A 239 3.38 -1.34 5.16
CA VAL A 239 2.05 -1.02 5.67
C VAL A 239 2.10 0.44 6.11
N THR A 240 1.68 1.35 5.24
CA THR A 240 1.76 2.81 5.46
C THR A 240 0.70 3.35 6.43
N SER A 241 -0.31 2.54 6.76
CA SER A 241 -1.29 2.86 7.80
C SER A 241 -1.94 1.58 8.35
N PHE A 242 -1.78 1.38 9.65
CA PHE A 242 -2.55 0.42 10.44
C PHE A 242 -3.21 1.19 11.58
N ALA A 243 -4.53 1.37 11.52
CA ALA A 243 -5.28 2.03 12.59
C ALA A 243 -6.15 0.98 13.29
N VAL A 244 -5.80 0.60 14.52
CA VAL A 244 -6.73 -0.18 15.33
C VAL A 244 -7.56 0.82 16.14
N GLY A 245 -8.88 0.78 15.97
CA GLY A 245 -9.83 1.53 16.78
C GLY A 245 -9.82 1.09 18.24
N ASN A 246 -10.50 1.87 19.08
CA ASN A 246 -10.40 1.95 20.55
C ASN A 246 -10.74 0.68 21.37
N SER A 247 -10.81 -0.53 20.80
CA SER A 247 -11.17 -1.76 21.53
C SER A 247 -10.47 -3.00 20.98
N ILE A 248 -9.26 -3.24 21.50
CA ILE A 248 -8.48 -4.46 21.26
C ILE A 248 -8.72 -5.40 22.44
N ALA A 249 -9.42 -6.53 22.24
CA ALA A 249 -9.60 -7.54 23.29
C ALA A 249 -8.53 -8.65 23.26
N LYS A 250 -7.74 -8.74 22.16
CA LYS A 250 -6.80 -9.83 21.84
C LYS A 250 -5.54 -9.35 21.11
N THR A 251 -4.56 -10.22 20.88
CA THR A 251 -3.25 -9.83 20.37
C THR A 251 -3.30 -9.60 18.86
N VAL A 252 -2.83 -8.44 18.38
CA VAL A 252 -2.51 -8.23 16.96
C VAL A 252 -1.01 -8.39 16.78
N THR A 253 -0.59 -9.41 16.03
CA THR A 253 0.81 -9.61 15.65
C THR A 253 0.99 -9.12 14.21
N VAL A 254 1.79 -8.07 14.03
CA VAL A 254 2.20 -7.60 12.71
C VAL A 254 3.55 -8.20 12.39
N THR A 255 3.57 -9.20 11.52
CA THR A 255 4.79 -9.83 11.03
C THR A 255 5.15 -9.18 9.70
N TYR A 256 6.02 -8.18 9.74
CA TYR A 256 6.67 -7.71 8.53
C TYR A 256 7.71 -8.74 8.11
N THR A 257 7.38 -9.54 7.09
CA THR A 257 8.41 -10.34 6.42
C THR A 257 8.96 -9.45 5.33
N ALA A 258 10.09 -8.78 5.60
CA ALA A 258 10.86 -8.17 4.52
C ALA A 258 11.01 -9.24 3.43
N PRO A 259 10.48 -9.02 2.21
CA PRO A 259 10.44 -10.08 1.21
C PRO A 259 11.84 -10.61 1.01
N ALA A 260 12.01 -11.93 1.14
CA ALA A 260 13.21 -12.60 0.66
C ALA A 260 13.29 -12.25 -0.83
N ALA A 261 14.34 -11.52 -1.21
CA ALA A 261 14.52 -10.97 -2.54
C ALA A 261 14.37 -12.05 -3.62
N SER A 262 13.16 -12.15 -4.17
CA SER A 262 12.82 -12.87 -5.39
C SER A 262 12.14 -11.85 -6.27
N GLY A 263 12.93 -11.31 -7.20
CA GLY A 263 12.60 -10.10 -7.94
C GLY A 263 11.50 -10.29 -8.98
N THR A 264 10.74 -9.21 -9.18
CA THR A 264 10.28 -8.72 -10.48
C THR A 264 10.08 -7.20 -10.44
N GLY A 265 11.12 -6.46 -10.88
CA GLY A 265 11.02 -5.21 -11.65
C GLY A 265 10.29 -3.98 -11.10
N GLN A 266 10.97 -3.18 -10.26
CA GLN A 266 10.86 -1.71 -10.29
C GLN A 266 12.28 -1.17 -10.55
N ASN A 267 12.55 -0.81 -11.81
CA ASN A 267 13.91 -0.78 -12.36
C ASN A 267 14.67 0.50 -11.98
N MET A 268 15.07 0.62 -10.72
CA MET A 268 16.11 1.57 -10.29
C MET A 268 17.45 1.11 -10.89
N PRO A 269 18.24 2.00 -11.51
CA PRO A 269 19.40 1.59 -12.30
C PRO A 269 20.61 1.17 -11.44
N PHE A 270 20.52 1.30 -10.11
CA PHE A 270 21.64 1.08 -9.20
C PHE A 270 21.85 -0.40 -8.89
N THR A 271 22.90 -0.94 -9.47
CA THR A 271 23.32 -2.36 -9.32
C THR A 271 23.90 -2.68 -7.94
N ASP A 272 24.29 -1.66 -7.17
CA ASP A 272 24.85 -1.78 -5.82
C ASP A 272 23.84 -1.46 -4.70
N VAL A 273 22.54 -1.50 -5.03
CA VAL A 273 21.43 -1.35 -4.08
C VAL A 273 20.49 -2.54 -4.28
N SER A 274 20.62 -3.53 -3.41
CA SER A 274 19.84 -4.76 -3.49
C SER A 274 18.45 -4.55 -2.92
N THR A 275 17.43 -5.23 -3.45
CA THR A 275 16.04 -5.13 -2.94
C THR A 275 15.88 -5.55 -1.48
N GLY A 276 16.81 -6.37 -0.95
CA GLY A 276 16.86 -6.74 0.46
C GLY A 276 17.61 -5.75 1.37
N ASP A 277 18.21 -4.68 0.82
CA ASP A 277 18.88 -3.67 1.63
C ASP A 277 17.84 -2.84 2.39
N TRP A 278 18.07 -2.58 3.68
CA TRP A 278 17.15 -1.79 4.51
C TRP A 278 16.87 -0.38 3.96
N TYR A 279 17.79 0.14 3.14
CA TYR A 279 17.69 1.44 2.49
C TYR A 279 17.09 1.38 1.08
N TYR A 280 16.79 0.21 0.50
CA TYR A 280 16.32 0.08 -0.88
C TYR A 280 15.11 0.96 -1.15
N GLY A 281 14.06 0.85 -0.34
CA GLY A 281 12.83 1.63 -0.51
C GLY A 281 13.06 3.14 -0.40
N SER A 282 13.94 3.55 0.51
CA SER A 282 14.31 4.96 0.66
C SER A 282 15.11 5.50 -0.52
N VAL A 283 16.06 4.72 -1.03
CA VAL A 283 16.83 5.09 -2.23
C VAL A 283 15.92 5.13 -3.45
N TYR A 284 15.02 4.15 -3.61
CA TYR A 284 14.03 4.15 -4.68
C TYR A 284 13.10 5.36 -4.61
N GLY A 285 12.52 5.65 -3.45
CA GLY A 285 11.61 6.78 -3.24
C GLY A 285 12.30 8.12 -3.52
N ALA A 286 13.49 8.34 -2.97
CA ALA A 286 14.24 9.56 -3.23
C ALA A 286 14.70 9.66 -4.69
N TRP A 287 15.09 8.56 -5.35
CA TRP A 287 15.49 8.57 -6.76
C TRP A 287 14.32 8.81 -7.70
N LYS A 288 13.20 8.12 -7.50
CA LYS A 288 11.96 8.26 -8.29
C LYS A 288 11.44 9.70 -8.27
N ASN A 289 11.55 10.35 -7.11
CA ASN A 289 11.18 11.76 -6.93
C ASN A 289 12.29 12.75 -7.31
N LYS A 290 13.38 12.29 -7.94
CA LYS A 290 14.51 13.10 -8.42
C LYS A 290 15.24 13.89 -7.33
N LEU A 291 15.15 13.44 -6.08
CA LEU A 291 15.84 14.04 -4.94
C LEU A 291 17.30 13.61 -4.85
N ILE A 292 17.61 12.39 -5.32
CA ILE A 292 18.98 11.86 -5.36
C ILE A 292 19.33 11.36 -6.75
N SER A 293 20.63 11.39 -7.06
CA SER A 293 21.23 10.75 -8.22
C SER A 293 22.27 9.72 -7.80
N GLY A 294 22.58 8.78 -8.70
CA GLY A 294 23.69 7.87 -8.53
C GLY A 294 25.05 8.58 -8.52
N ALA A 295 26.06 7.89 -8.02
CA ALA A 295 27.47 8.26 -8.23
C ALA A 295 27.90 8.01 -9.69
N SER A 296 27.20 7.10 -10.38
CA SER A 296 27.20 6.94 -11.84
C SER A 296 25.78 6.60 -12.31
N GLU A 297 25.61 6.36 -13.61
CA GLU A 297 24.34 5.89 -14.17
C GLU A 297 23.84 4.59 -13.52
N THR A 298 24.76 3.73 -13.06
CA THR A 298 24.44 2.37 -12.58
C THR A 298 24.87 2.08 -11.14
N LEU A 299 25.45 3.06 -10.44
CA LEU A 299 25.93 2.90 -9.06
C LEU A 299 25.44 4.04 -8.17
N TYR A 300 24.88 3.69 -7.02
CA TYR A 300 24.48 4.63 -5.99
C TYR A 300 25.57 4.90 -4.95
N LYS A 301 26.41 3.91 -4.64
CA LYS A 301 27.43 3.91 -3.57
C LYS A 301 26.82 4.15 -2.17
N PRO A 302 25.91 3.28 -1.68
CA PRO A 302 25.15 3.50 -0.44
C PRO A 302 26.02 3.66 0.82
N ASN A 303 27.24 3.10 0.81
CA ASN A 303 28.18 3.15 1.94
C ASN A 303 29.16 4.33 1.89
N ASN A 304 29.18 5.11 0.79
CA ASN A 304 30.02 6.31 0.74
C ASN A 304 29.47 7.37 1.71
N THR A 305 30.40 8.11 2.29
CA THR A 305 30.09 9.25 3.14
C THR A 305 29.74 10.48 2.29
N LEU A 306 28.73 11.25 2.70
CA LEU A 306 28.44 12.54 2.08
C LEU A 306 29.38 13.63 2.58
N THR A 307 29.71 14.55 1.69
CA THR A 307 30.40 15.80 2.03
C THR A 307 29.42 16.88 2.47
N VAL A 308 29.94 17.95 3.09
CA VAL A 308 29.15 19.15 3.44
C VAL A 308 28.48 19.74 2.20
N ALA A 309 29.21 19.90 1.09
CA ALA A 309 28.68 20.43 -0.16
C ALA A 309 27.54 19.58 -0.76
N GLU A 310 27.66 18.25 -0.71
CA GLU A 310 26.59 17.36 -1.18
C GLU A 310 25.36 17.44 -0.28
N THR A 311 25.57 17.59 1.03
CA THR A 311 24.49 17.77 2.01
C THR A 311 23.70 19.05 1.73
N VAL A 312 24.39 20.18 1.53
CA VAL A 312 23.75 21.46 1.17
C VAL A 312 23.03 21.38 -0.17
N LYS A 313 23.60 20.69 -1.16
CA LYS A 313 22.92 20.46 -2.44
C LYS A 313 21.60 19.70 -2.25
N LEU A 314 21.59 18.64 -1.44
CA LEU A 314 20.38 17.84 -1.20
C LEU A 314 19.31 18.63 -0.44
N SER A 315 19.70 19.43 0.57
CA SER A 315 18.75 20.26 1.33
C SER A 315 18.14 21.36 0.46
N ALA A 316 18.95 22.03 -0.37
CA ALA A 316 18.48 23.02 -1.34
C ALA A 316 17.51 22.41 -2.37
N ALA A 317 17.83 21.21 -2.88
CA ALA A 317 16.97 20.49 -3.82
C ALA A 317 15.64 20.07 -3.19
N LEU A 318 15.66 19.53 -1.95
CA LEU A 318 14.45 19.19 -1.21
C LEU A 318 13.55 20.42 -1.03
N HIS A 319 14.13 21.52 -0.54
CA HIS A 319 13.40 22.76 -0.31
C HIS A 319 12.76 23.28 -1.61
N GLN A 320 13.49 23.29 -2.74
CA GLN A 320 12.93 23.74 -4.01
C GLN A 320 11.83 22.80 -4.52
N LEU A 321 12.00 21.49 -4.36
CA LEU A 321 10.99 20.52 -4.78
C LEU A 321 9.69 20.67 -3.98
N GLN A 322 9.77 20.88 -2.66
CA GLN A 322 8.58 21.04 -1.82
C GLN A 322 7.85 22.36 -2.07
N ASN A 323 8.58 23.47 -2.26
CA ASN A 323 7.97 24.78 -2.42
C ASN A 323 7.53 25.06 -3.88
N ASN A 324 8.24 24.52 -4.86
CA ASN A 324 8.05 24.86 -6.28
C ASN A 324 7.62 23.66 -7.15
N GLY A 325 7.55 22.46 -6.59
CA GLY A 325 7.20 21.23 -7.32
C GLY A 325 8.27 20.70 -8.27
N GLN A 326 9.43 21.36 -8.38
CA GLN A 326 10.54 20.93 -9.23
C GLN A 326 11.89 21.46 -8.73
N VAL A 327 12.97 20.75 -9.10
CA VAL A 327 14.35 21.20 -8.90
C VAL A 327 14.90 21.79 -10.21
N THR A 328 15.26 23.07 -10.21
CA THR A 328 15.87 23.82 -11.33
C THR A 328 17.30 24.27 -11.03
N LEU A 329 17.80 24.06 -9.81
CA LEU A 329 19.20 24.34 -9.45
C LEU A 329 20.15 23.50 -10.29
N THR A 330 21.18 24.15 -10.84
CA THR A 330 22.23 23.51 -11.63
C THR A 330 23.60 23.83 -11.03
N ASN A 331 24.63 23.05 -11.40
CA ASN A 331 25.97 23.26 -10.83
C ASN A 331 26.55 24.63 -11.21
N GLY A 332 27.15 25.30 -10.22
CA GLY A 332 27.92 26.53 -10.42
C GLY A 332 29.41 26.29 -10.60
N THR A 333 30.20 27.33 -10.34
CA THR A 333 31.66 27.24 -10.19
C THR A 333 32.06 27.85 -8.85
N PRO A 334 32.58 27.05 -7.88
CA PRO A 334 32.66 25.58 -7.86
C PRO A 334 31.27 24.91 -7.95
N TRP A 335 31.20 23.61 -8.25
CA TRP A 335 29.95 22.93 -8.62
C TRP A 335 28.79 23.12 -7.62
N TYR A 336 29.09 23.30 -6.34
CA TYR A 336 28.11 23.47 -5.27
C TYR A 336 27.65 24.92 -5.04
N SER A 337 28.27 25.93 -5.66
CA SER A 337 28.12 27.34 -5.27
C SER A 337 26.69 27.88 -5.43
N THR A 338 25.97 27.46 -6.46
CA THR A 338 24.56 27.82 -6.70
C THR A 338 23.64 27.26 -5.62
N TYR A 339 23.89 26.05 -5.13
CA TYR A 339 23.10 25.44 -4.06
C TYR A 339 23.37 26.11 -2.71
N VAL A 340 24.63 26.45 -2.41
CA VAL A 340 24.99 27.19 -1.18
C VAL A 340 24.35 28.58 -1.20
N ALA A 341 24.44 29.31 -2.31
CA ALA A 341 23.81 30.62 -2.45
C ALA A 341 22.28 30.53 -2.26
N TYR A 342 21.63 29.56 -2.89
CA TYR A 342 20.20 29.32 -2.73
C TYR A 342 19.83 29.02 -1.27
N ALA A 343 20.58 28.12 -0.62
CA ALA A 343 20.33 27.71 0.75
C ALA A 343 20.47 28.88 1.73
N VAL A 344 21.45 29.76 1.54
CA VAL A 344 21.59 30.98 2.35
C VAL A 344 20.49 31.99 2.06
N GLU A 345 20.15 32.21 0.79
CA GLU A 345 19.10 33.15 0.38
C GLU A 345 17.73 32.78 0.97
N HIS A 346 17.44 31.49 1.08
CA HIS A 346 16.16 30.98 1.58
C HIS A 346 16.19 30.63 3.08
N GLY A 347 17.28 30.94 3.78
CA GLY A 347 17.39 30.71 5.23
C GLY A 347 17.49 29.23 5.63
N ILE A 348 17.89 28.34 4.71
CA ILE A 348 18.12 26.91 4.98
C ILE A 348 19.38 26.71 5.83
N ILE A 349 20.41 27.51 5.57
CA ILE A 349 21.70 27.50 6.28
C ILE A 349 22.18 28.94 6.50
N GLU A 350 23.11 29.14 7.44
CA GLU A 350 23.62 30.47 7.76
C GLU A 350 24.60 31.01 6.72
N LYS A 351 24.75 32.34 6.69
CA LYS A 351 25.53 33.07 5.70
C LYS A 351 27.01 32.67 5.68
N GLU A 352 27.54 32.21 6.82
CA GLU A 352 28.92 31.75 7.02
C GLU A 352 29.28 30.59 6.08
N TYR A 353 28.31 29.80 5.61
CA TYR A 353 28.54 28.75 4.62
C TYR A 353 29.04 29.30 3.26
N LEU A 354 28.80 30.58 2.94
CA LEU A 354 29.37 31.22 1.74
C LEU A 354 30.89 31.38 1.83
N ASP A 355 31.44 31.47 3.04
CA ASP A 355 32.87 31.70 3.29
C ASP A 355 33.65 30.39 3.54
N TYR A 356 32.97 29.23 3.47
CA TYR A 356 33.63 27.93 3.64
C TYR A 356 34.67 27.69 2.54
N THR A 357 35.85 27.26 2.96
CA THR A 357 36.91 26.84 2.05
C THR A 357 36.50 25.57 1.27
N PRO A 358 37.13 25.30 0.10
CA PRO A 358 36.93 24.04 -0.60
C PRO A 358 37.20 22.80 0.28
N ALA A 359 38.18 22.88 1.20
CA ALA A 359 38.47 21.80 2.12
C ALA A 359 37.32 21.52 3.10
N GLN A 360 36.64 22.57 3.61
CA GLN A 360 35.46 22.43 4.46
C GLN A 360 34.26 21.88 3.68
N MET A 361 34.02 22.40 2.48
CA MET A 361 32.93 21.94 1.61
C MET A 361 33.09 20.48 1.16
N HIS A 362 34.32 20.00 1.00
CA HIS A 362 34.62 18.60 0.66
C HIS A 362 34.85 17.71 1.89
N ALA A 363 34.80 18.25 3.11
CA ALA A 363 34.93 17.45 4.31
C ALA A 363 33.71 16.52 4.47
N PRO A 364 33.89 15.32 5.04
CA PRO A 364 32.78 14.46 5.46
C PRO A 364 31.81 15.21 6.38
N ALA A 365 30.52 15.19 6.08
CA ALA A 365 29.51 15.76 6.95
C ALA A 365 29.30 14.86 8.18
N SER A 366 29.36 15.46 9.37
CA SER A 366 28.92 14.79 10.60
C SER A 366 27.40 14.65 10.61
N ARG A 367 26.86 13.68 11.35
CA ARG A 367 25.39 13.51 11.50
C ARG A 367 24.74 14.75 12.10
N THR A 368 25.41 15.41 13.04
CA THR A 368 24.94 16.67 13.65
C THR A 368 24.85 17.80 12.61
N GLU A 369 25.90 17.99 11.81
CA GLU A 369 25.91 19.00 10.75
C GLU A 369 24.92 18.67 9.63
N PHE A 370 24.76 17.39 9.29
CA PHE A 370 23.76 16.94 8.33
C PHE A 370 22.34 17.31 8.77
N VAL A 371 21.97 17.02 10.02
CA VAL A 371 20.66 17.38 10.57
C VAL A 371 20.45 18.88 10.51
N HIS A 372 21.46 19.65 10.90
CA HIS A 372 21.36 21.10 10.90
C HIS A 372 21.11 21.70 9.51
N ILE A 373 21.88 21.26 8.51
CA ILE A 373 21.69 21.70 7.12
C ILE A 373 20.32 21.30 6.57
N PHE A 374 19.80 20.13 6.97
CA PHE A 374 18.49 19.67 6.52
C PHE A 374 17.34 20.31 7.30
N PHE A 375 17.54 20.72 8.55
CA PHE A 375 16.50 21.30 9.38
C PHE A 375 15.90 22.57 8.75
N GLY A 376 16.72 23.41 8.12
CA GLY A 376 16.22 24.59 7.41
C GLY A 376 15.53 24.30 6.07
N ALA A 377 15.53 23.05 5.59
CA ALA A 377 14.93 22.71 4.29
C ALA A 377 13.39 22.62 4.34
N MET A 378 12.81 22.53 5.54
CA MET A 378 11.38 22.43 5.79
C MET A 378 10.97 23.34 6.96
N ASN A 379 9.71 23.79 6.93
CA ASN A 379 9.14 24.65 7.97
C ASN A 379 8.13 23.93 8.87
N ASP A 380 7.76 22.68 8.54
CA ASP A 380 6.74 21.93 9.26
C ASP A 380 7.24 20.51 9.61
N TYR A 381 7.23 20.22 10.91
CA TYR A 381 7.70 18.99 11.51
C TYR A 381 6.65 18.48 12.48
N GLU A 382 5.52 18.00 11.93
CA GLU A 382 4.46 17.37 12.71
C GLU A 382 5.05 16.30 13.65
N VAL A 383 4.69 16.41 14.94
CA VAL A 383 5.15 15.52 16.00
C VAL A 383 4.42 14.18 15.89
N LEU A 384 5.21 13.11 15.72
CA LEU A 384 4.74 11.73 15.62
C LEU A 384 5.11 10.91 16.86
N ASN A 385 6.20 11.25 17.53
CA ASN A 385 6.75 10.53 18.68
C ASN A 385 6.87 11.45 19.90
N ASP A 386 6.48 10.92 21.06
CA ASP A 386 6.68 11.58 22.35
C ASP A 386 8.08 11.25 22.89
N ILE A 387 9.04 12.13 22.58
CA ILE A 387 10.44 12.02 23.03
C ILE A 387 10.73 13.20 23.95
N ALA A 388 10.87 12.96 25.25
CA ALA A 388 11.17 13.99 26.23
C ALA A 388 12.61 14.49 26.10
N ASP A 389 12.88 15.70 26.59
CA ASP A 389 14.22 16.26 26.62
C ASP A 389 15.19 15.32 27.35
N ASP A 390 16.42 15.25 26.85
CA ASP A 390 17.52 14.40 27.34
C ASP A 390 17.29 12.87 27.30
N GLN A 391 16.21 12.38 26.64
CA GLN A 391 15.95 10.96 26.41
C GLN A 391 16.77 10.32 25.28
N ILE A 392 17.29 11.10 24.33
CA ILE A 392 18.24 10.57 23.35
C ILE A 392 19.55 10.27 24.11
N PRO A 393 20.05 9.03 24.13
CA PRO A 393 21.09 8.63 25.09
C PRO A 393 22.37 9.47 25.04
N ASP A 394 22.75 9.91 23.84
CA ASP A 394 24.00 10.60 23.52
C ASP A 394 23.80 12.03 22.99
N VAL A 395 22.62 12.63 23.19
CA VAL A 395 22.34 14.03 22.85
C VAL A 395 21.59 14.71 24.00
N LYS A 396 22.20 15.75 24.57
CA LYS A 396 21.61 16.59 25.61
C LYS A 396 21.12 17.91 25.03
N MET A 397 20.06 18.48 25.59
CA MET A 397 19.44 19.71 25.07
C MET A 397 20.38 20.93 25.04
N GLY A 398 21.49 20.90 25.79
CA GLY A 398 22.55 21.89 25.72
C GLY A 398 23.58 21.69 24.60
N ASP A 399 23.54 20.56 23.89
CA ASP A 399 24.48 20.25 22.81
C ASP A 399 24.18 21.05 21.54
N LYS A 400 25.19 21.17 20.67
CA LYS A 400 25.05 21.88 19.39
C LYS A 400 23.94 21.25 18.55
N TYR A 401 22.97 22.07 18.14
CA TYR A 401 21.82 21.67 17.33
C TYR A 401 20.91 20.60 17.97
N ALA A 402 20.97 20.41 19.28
CA ALA A 402 20.16 19.42 19.98
C ALA A 402 18.66 19.60 19.70
N SER A 403 18.15 20.83 19.73
CA SER A 403 16.73 21.12 19.44
C SER A 403 16.28 20.61 18.06
N GLU A 404 17.14 20.72 17.06
CA GLU A 404 16.86 20.27 15.68
C GLU A 404 16.88 18.74 15.60
N ILE A 405 17.84 18.10 16.27
CA ILE A 405 17.93 16.65 16.41
C ILE A 405 16.67 16.10 17.10
N TYR A 406 16.29 16.65 18.26
CA TYR A 406 15.06 16.26 18.96
C TYR A 406 13.82 16.46 18.10
N THR A 407 13.76 17.55 17.32
CA THR A 407 12.65 17.77 16.38
C THR A 407 12.56 16.66 15.34
N PHE A 408 13.69 16.22 14.77
CA PHE A 408 13.70 15.12 13.80
C PHE A 408 13.34 13.76 14.40
N TYR A 409 13.73 13.49 15.66
CA TYR A 409 13.30 12.28 16.39
C TYR A 409 11.79 12.31 16.65
N ARG A 410 11.28 13.43 17.16
CA ARG A 410 9.86 13.66 17.43
C ARG A 410 9.02 13.57 16.16
N ALA A 411 9.53 14.04 15.03
CA ALA A 411 8.86 13.92 13.73
C ALA A 411 9.00 12.53 13.08
N GLY A 412 9.73 11.58 13.68
CA GLY A 412 9.94 10.26 13.09
C GLY A 412 10.81 10.25 11.83
N ILE A 413 11.55 11.33 11.57
CA ILE A 413 12.53 11.45 10.49
C ILE A 413 13.80 10.69 10.87
N LEU A 414 14.24 10.85 12.12
CA LEU A 414 15.30 10.08 12.74
C LEU A 414 14.74 9.05 13.72
N THR A 415 15.36 7.88 13.75
CA THR A 415 15.04 6.77 14.69
C THR A 415 16.24 6.37 15.55
N GLY A 416 17.38 7.03 15.37
CA GLY A 416 18.65 6.60 15.95
C GLY A 416 19.21 5.32 15.33
N SER A 417 20.33 4.88 15.88
CA SER A 417 21.07 3.67 15.48
C SER A 417 20.84 2.55 16.48
N GLY A 418 20.63 1.33 15.97
CA GLY A 418 20.40 0.14 16.80
C GLY A 418 19.11 0.22 17.62
N SER A 419 18.94 -0.72 18.54
CA SER A 419 17.76 -0.79 19.41
C SER A 419 17.74 0.27 20.52
N SER A 420 18.89 0.90 20.80
CA SER A 420 19.02 1.92 21.85
C SER A 420 18.70 3.34 21.37
N GLY A 421 18.44 3.54 20.08
CA GLY A 421 18.08 4.85 19.53
C GLY A 421 19.15 5.94 19.67
N VAL A 422 20.43 5.56 19.72
CA VAL A 422 21.56 6.52 19.84
C VAL A 422 21.73 7.32 18.55
N PHE A 423 22.04 8.61 18.65
CA PHE A 423 22.16 9.49 17.49
C PHE A 423 23.52 9.42 16.80
N ASN A 424 24.60 9.21 17.56
CA ASN A 424 26.00 9.24 17.15
C ASN A 424 26.43 10.59 16.53
N PRO A 425 26.41 11.71 17.28
CA PRO A 425 26.50 13.07 16.75
C PRO A 425 27.76 13.35 15.91
N SER A 426 28.92 12.79 16.30
CA SER A 426 30.20 13.01 15.61
C SER A 426 30.49 12.02 14.49
N SER A 427 29.67 10.98 14.31
CA SER A 427 29.85 10.03 13.21
C SER A 427 29.52 10.69 11.87
N THR A 428 30.13 10.21 10.80
CA THR A 428 29.80 10.67 9.45
C THR A 428 28.50 10.06 8.96
N ILE A 429 27.85 10.73 8.00
CA ILE A 429 26.59 10.26 7.39
C ILE A 429 26.86 9.53 6.07
N LYS A 430 26.29 8.32 5.92
CA LYS A 430 26.35 7.56 4.67
C LYS A 430 25.25 7.99 3.69
N ARG A 431 25.47 7.77 2.40
CA ARG A 431 24.46 8.02 1.35
C ARG A 431 23.15 7.28 1.59
N SER A 432 23.21 6.01 2.01
CA SER A 432 22.03 5.22 2.39
C SER A 432 21.22 5.85 3.52
N GLU A 433 21.90 6.34 4.55
CA GLU A 433 21.27 7.00 5.70
C GLU A 433 20.66 8.34 5.30
N ALA A 434 21.38 9.12 4.48
CA ALA A 434 20.87 10.37 3.94
C ALA A 434 19.63 10.16 3.07
N ALA A 435 19.58 9.11 2.24
CA ALA A 435 18.38 8.78 1.46
C ALA A 435 17.18 8.44 2.35
N ALA A 436 17.40 7.69 3.44
CA ALA A 436 16.34 7.39 4.40
C ALA A 436 15.79 8.65 5.08
N ILE A 437 16.65 9.56 5.51
CA ILE A 437 16.25 10.82 6.13
C ILE A 437 15.50 11.70 5.12
N LEU A 438 16.10 11.90 3.93
CA LEU A 438 15.55 12.71 2.85
C LEU A 438 14.18 12.22 2.38
N ASN A 439 13.99 10.91 2.26
CA ASN A 439 12.70 10.33 1.87
C ASN A 439 11.61 10.59 2.92
N ARG A 440 11.94 10.53 4.22
CA ARG A 440 11.00 10.83 5.33
C ARG A 440 10.68 12.30 5.49
N MET A 441 11.61 13.15 5.08
CA MET A 441 11.39 14.58 5.00
C MET A 441 10.47 14.93 3.83
N PHE A 442 10.69 14.33 2.66
CA PHE A 442 9.87 14.55 1.48
C PHE A 442 8.45 13.96 1.60
N ASP A 443 8.37 12.70 2.05
CA ASP A 443 7.12 11.96 2.18
C ASP A 443 6.90 11.59 3.66
N ALA A 444 6.05 12.37 4.31
CA ALA A 444 5.71 12.22 5.71
C ALA A 444 5.11 10.83 6.04
N SER A 445 4.49 10.14 5.06
CA SER A 445 3.96 8.79 5.27
C SER A 445 5.04 7.74 5.52
N THR A 446 6.30 8.06 5.20
CA THR A 446 7.44 7.15 5.39
C THR A 446 8.18 7.38 6.73
N ARG A 447 7.77 8.42 7.48
CA ARG A 447 8.25 8.69 8.85
C ARG A 447 7.92 7.53 9.78
N LYS A 448 8.72 7.36 10.84
CA LYS A 448 8.66 6.19 11.72
C LYS A 448 8.11 6.57 13.09
N SER A 449 7.09 5.84 13.52
CA SER A 449 6.65 5.87 14.91
C SER A 449 7.50 4.91 15.75
N PHE A 450 8.00 5.36 16.89
CA PHE A 450 8.82 4.55 17.82
C PHE A 450 8.81 5.15 19.23
N THR A 451 9.30 4.37 20.19
CA THR A 451 9.58 4.80 21.56
C THR A 451 11.07 4.58 21.85
N LEU A 452 11.64 5.42 22.71
CA LEU A 452 12.99 5.21 23.26
C LEU A 452 12.85 4.51 24.60
N SER A 453 13.69 3.49 24.81
CA SER A 453 13.71 2.64 26.01
C SER A 453 14.50 3.23 27.16
#